data_AF-A0A3N5S4J1-F1
#
_entry.id   AF-A0A3N5S4J1-F1
#
_cell.length_a   1.000
_cell.length_b   1.000
_cell.length_c   1.000
_cell.angle_alpha   90.00
_cell.angle_beta   90.00
_cell.angle_gamma   90.00
#
_symmetry.space_group_name_H-M   'P 1'
#
loop_
_entity.id
_entity.type
_entity.pdbx_description
1 polymer ?
#
loop_
_entity_poly.entity_id
_entity_poly.type
_entity_poly.pdbx_seq_one_letter_code
_entity_poly.pdbx_strand_id
1 'polypeptide(L)'
;MLAEDIAKRLQETFASNEKVREGLTDAEALTLLDWGIAYATALAARLAANPPTAQMTEEQIGEVGYTLTRLMTRMNWLVTYRTRKDAAWLVQTFQQVNKLSQELLGEQAPVISSEQIQGWLDYEIQRTNDALIQNLTAQLSPPEIAPPASPEGGQPAAGHPVVGSAQPAQPPQSGQPASGHPVVGAPQPAQPEPSAPPSLPGRSPSATEAPADEPSKPPAKPLSNLTEKILSSLLPGRKPTETNEHAPDTGEDHDQQE
;
A
#
# COMPACT_ATOMS: atom_id res chain seq x y z
N MET A 1 2.83 -30.89 14.81
CA MET A 1 2.07 -30.44 16.00
C MET A 1 2.50 -29.03 16.40
N LEU A 2 3.75 -28.79 16.85
CA LEU A 2 4.17 -27.43 17.28
C LEU A 2 3.86 -26.29 16.27
N ALA A 3 4.18 -26.45 14.98
CA ALA A 3 3.90 -25.43 13.97
C ALA A 3 2.38 -25.16 13.79
N GLU A 4 1.55 -26.18 13.94
CA GLU A 4 0.09 -26.04 13.81
C GLU A 4 -0.50 -25.29 15.00
N ASP A 5 -0.01 -25.59 16.21
CA ASP A 5 -0.39 -24.89 17.43
C ASP A 5 -0.01 -23.40 17.39
N ILE A 6 1.20 -23.09 16.91
CA ILE A 6 1.66 -21.71 16.70
C ILE A 6 0.78 -21.02 15.67
N ALA A 7 0.57 -21.63 14.49
CA ALA A 7 -0.25 -21.04 13.43
C ALA A 7 -1.67 -20.70 13.91
N LYS A 8 -2.30 -21.61 14.66
CA LYS A 8 -3.63 -21.39 15.22
C LYS A 8 -3.66 -20.19 16.17
N ARG A 9 -2.68 -20.07 17.07
CA ARG A 9 -2.58 -18.92 18.00
C ARG A 9 -2.40 -17.59 17.26
N LEU A 10 -1.57 -17.58 16.22
CA LEU A 10 -1.39 -16.39 15.38
C LEU A 10 -2.70 -16.01 14.68
N GLN A 11 -3.44 -16.99 14.14
CA GLN A 11 -4.73 -16.79 13.46
C GLN A 11 -5.80 -16.24 14.40
N GLU A 12 -5.93 -16.78 15.61
CA GLU A 12 -6.88 -16.30 16.62
C GLU A 12 -6.64 -14.83 16.98
N THR A 13 -5.37 -14.40 17.00
CA THR A 13 -4.98 -13.03 17.33
C THR A 13 -5.51 -12.01 16.33
N PHE A 14 -5.36 -12.25 15.02
CA PHE A 14 -5.84 -11.29 14.01
C PHE A 14 -7.31 -11.49 13.65
N ALA A 15 -7.86 -12.71 13.75
CA ALA A 15 -9.27 -12.98 13.44
C ALA A 15 -10.23 -12.25 14.39
N SER A 16 -9.79 -12.00 15.63
CA SER A 16 -10.55 -11.23 16.61
C SER A 16 -10.42 -9.71 16.45
N ASN A 17 -9.52 -9.22 15.58
CA ASN A 17 -9.24 -7.80 15.42
C ASN A 17 -10.05 -7.16 14.28
N GLU A 18 -11.10 -6.43 14.65
CA GLU A 18 -11.97 -5.74 13.69
C GLU A 18 -11.26 -4.68 12.83
N LYS A 19 -10.13 -4.12 13.28
CA LYS A 19 -9.38 -3.11 12.53
C LYS A 19 -8.72 -3.67 11.27
N VAL A 20 -8.52 -4.98 11.19
CA VAL A 20 -8.03 -5.65 9.99
C VAL A 20 -9.04 -5.53 8.83
N ARG A 21 -10.34 -5.50 9.14
CA ARG A 21 -11.43 -5.48 8.15
C ARG A 21 -12.13 -4.12 8.02
N GLU A 22 -11.83 -3.16 8.90
CA GLU A 22 -12.51 -1.86 8.93
C GLU A 22 -12.38 -1.12 7.59
N GLY A 23 -13.51 -0.80 6.97
CA GLY A 23 -13.57 -0.05 5.71
C GLY A 23 -13.40 -0.87 4.44
N LEU A 24 -13.22 -2.20 4.55
CA LEU A 24 -13.21 -3.13 3.43
C LEU A 24 -14.61 -3.71 3.20
N THR A 25 -14.87 -4.17 1.96
CA THR A 25 -16.03 -5.05 1.70
C THR A 25 -15.76 -6.45 2.25
N ASP A 26 -16.80 -7.28 2.41
CA ASP A 26 -16.62 -8.65 2.92
C ASP A 26 -15.67 -9.48 2.03
N ALA A 27 -15.76 -9.33 0.71
CA ALA A 27 -14.87 -10.02 -0.22
C ALA A 27 -13.41 -9.56 -0.08
N GLU A 28 -13.17 -8.25 0.02
CA GLU A 28 -11.84 -7.66 0.24
C GLU A 28 -11.25 -8.10 1.59
N ALA A 29 -12.06 -8.10 2.64
CA ALA A 29 -11.66 -8.53 3.97
C ALA A 29 -11.30 -10.03 3.99
N LEU A 30 -12.08 -10.88 3.32
CA LEU A 30 -11.78 -12.30 3.18
C LEU A 30 -10.44 -12.53 2.48
N THR A 31 -10.18 -11.85 1.35
CA THR A 31 -8.89 -11.93 0.65
C THR A 31 -7.71 -11.58 1.56
N LEU A 32 -7.83 -10.52 2.36
CA LEU A 32 -6.77 -10.12 3.30
C LEU A 32 -6.61 -11.14 4.45
N LEU A 33 -7.71 -11.69 4.96
CA LEU A 33 -7.69 -12.72 6.03
C LEU A 33 -7.08 -14.04 5.54
N ASP A 34 -7.44 -14.50 4.34
CA ASP A 34 -6.88 -15.71 3.73
C ASP A 34 -5.37 -15.58 3.55
N TRP A 35 -4.91 -14.40 3.11
CA TRP A 35 -3.48 -14.10 3.09
C TRP A 35 -2.86 -14.14 4.49
N GLY A 36 -3.50 -13.54 5.49
CA GLY A 36 -3.03 -13.59 6.89
C GLY A 36 -2.91 -15.01 7.44
N ILE A 37 -3.84 -15.90 7.10
CA ILE A 37 -3.83 -17.33 7.47
C ILE A 37 -2.64 -18.04 6.82
N ALA A 38 -2.43 -17.83 5.53
CA ALA A 38 -1.28 -18.40 4.82
C ALA A 38 0.03 -17.87 5.42
N TYR A 39 0.11 -16.55 5.69
CA TYR A 39 1.26 -15.90 6.30
C TYR A 39 1.60 -16.47 7.67
N ALA A 40 0.60 -16.58 8.55
CA ALA A 40 0.74 -17.17 9.87
C ALA A 40 1.23 -18.62 9.80
N THR A 41 0.75 -19.40 8.83
CA THR A 41 1.14 -20.79 8.64
C THR A 41 2.62 -20.91 8.24
N ALA A 42 3.08 -20.12 7.27
CA ALA A 42 4.50 -20.12 6.88
C ALA A 42 5.39 -19.61 8.01
N LEU A 43 4.96 -18.55 8.71
CA LEU A 43 5.71 -18.02 9.84
C LEU A 43 5.84 -19.05 10.97
N ALA A 44 4.76 -19.76 11.28
CA ALA A 44 4.78 -20.82 12.28
C ALA A 44 5.70 -21.99 11.88
N ALA A 45 5.68 -22.39 10.61
CA ALA A 45 6.60 -23.40 10.08
C ALA A 45 8.06 -22.97 10.24
N ARG A 46 8.37 -21.71 9.90
CA ARG A 46 9.70 -21.13 10.06
C ARG A 46 10.14 -21.06 11.53
N LEU A 47 9.25 -20.65 12.44
CA LEU A 47 9.55 -20.60 13.87
C LEU A 47 9.83 -22.00 14.43
N ALA A 48 9.05 -23.00 14.01
CA ALA A 48 9.25 -24.39 14.42
C ALA A 48 10.55 -25.00 13.86
N ALA A 49 11.01 -24.57 12.68
CA ALA A 49 12.22 -25.05 12.04
C ALA A 49 13.52 -24.48 12.65
N ASN A 50 13.44 -23.36 13.38
CA ASN A 50 14.60 -22.71 13.99
C ASN A 50 14.78 -23.19 15.46
N PRO A 51 15.92 -23.83 15.82
CA PRO A 51 16.08 -24.50 17.11
C PRO A 51 15.99 -23.60 18.36
N PRO A 52 16.41 -22.32 18.37
CA PRO A 52 16.19 -21.42 19.50
C PRO A 52 14.71 -21.06 19.70
N THR A 53 13.90 -21.05 18.63
CA THR A 53 12.48 -20.69 18.66
C THR A 53 11.56 -21.86 18.99
N ALA A 54 12.07 -23.10 18.99
CA ALA A 54 11.35 -24.26 19.54
C ALA A 54 11.04 -24.12 21.05
N GLN A 55 11.65 -23.13 21.72
CA GLN A 55 11.41 -22.77 23.12
C GLN A 55 10.63 -21.46 23.28
N MET A 56 10.00 -20.94 22.22
CA MET A 56 9.22 -19.71 22.34
C MET A 56 8.12 -19.86 23.40
N THR A 57 8.01 -18.85 24.26
CA THR A 57 6.94 -18.78 25.24
C THR A 57 5.62 -18.41 24.55
N GLU A 58 4.51 -18.69 25.22
CA GLU A 58 3.17 -18.26 24.77
C GLU A 58 3.09 -16.74 24.57
N GLU A 59 3.74 -15.96 25.44
CA GLU A 59 3.86 -14.50 25.33
C GLU A 59 4.58 -14.09 24.04
N GLN A 60 5.71 -14.73 23.72
CA GLN A 60 6.45 -14.44 22.49
C GLN A 60 5.63 -14.77 21.24
N ILE A 61 4.88 -15.87 21.24
CA ILE A 61 3.96 -16.20 20.15
C ILE A 61 2.84 -15.14 20.03
N GLY A 62 2.33 -14.66 21.17
CA GLY A 62 1.36 -13.57 21.22
C GLY A 62 1.89 -12.27 20.60
N GLU A 63 3.14 -11.88 20.91
CA GLU A 63 3.79 -10.70 20.33
C GLU A 63 3.96 -10.82 18.81
N VAL A 64 4.30 -12.02 18.31
CA VAL A 64 4.35 -12.28 16.86
C VAL A 64 2.96 -12.14 16.24
N GLY A 65 1.91 -12.70 16.86
CA GLY A 65 0.53 -12.58 16.40
C GLY A 65 0.04 -11.13 16.38
N TYR A 66 0.41 -10.35 17.41
CA TYR A 66 0.09 -8.94 17.50
C TYR A 66 0.81 -8.13 16.40
N THR A 67 2.08 -8.45 16.12
CA THR A 67 2.85 -7.81 15.05
C THR A 67 2.26 -8.10 13.67
N LEU A 68 1.86 -9.35 13.40
CA LEU A 68 1.15 -9.73 12.17
C LEU A 68 -0.18 -8.96 12.03
N THR A 69 -0.95 -8.88 13.11
CA THR A 69 -2.21 -8.11 13.14
C THR A 69 -1.98 -6.64 12.79
N ARG A 70 -0.91 -6.03 13.31
CA ARG A 70 -0.51 -4.65 12.97
C ARG A 70 -0.11 -4.52 11.51
N LEU A 71 0.63 -5.47 10.95
CA LEU A 71 1.01 -5.47 9.53
C LEU A 71 -0.24 -5.45 8.65
N MET A 72 -1.17 -6.39 8.87
CA MET A 72 -2.44 -6.47 8.14
C MET A 72 -3.26 -5.18 8.27
N THR A 73 -3.31 -4.61 9.47
CA THR A 73 -4.01 -3.33 9.71
C THR A 73 -3.38 -2.20 8.90
N ARG A 74 -2.05 -2.14 8.79
CA ARG A 74 -1.36 -1.11 8.00
C ARG A 74 -1.58 -1.30 6.50
N MET A 75 -1.64 -2.54 6.02
CA MET A 75 -2.04 -2.84 4.65
C MET A 75 -3.47 -2.38 4.37
N ASN A 76 -4.41 -2.71 5.26
CA ASN A 76 -5.79 -2.20 5.18
C ASN A 76 -5.82 -0.67 5.10
N TRP A 77 -5.02 0.02 5.92
CA TRP A 77 -4.97 1.48 5.92
C TRP A 77 -4.45 2.08 4.62
N LEU A 78 -3.43 1.47 4.00
CA LEU A 78 -2.95 1.86 2.68
C LEU A 78 -4.06 1.74 1.64
N VAL A 79 -4.92 0.72 1.75
CA VAL A 79 -6.05 0.54 0.85
C VAL A 79 -7.13 1.59 1.17
N THR A 80 -7.70 1.59 2.36
CA THR A 80 -8.92 2.36 2.68
C THR A 80 -8.71 3.88 2.79
N TYR A 81 -7.52 4.35 3.15
CA TYR A 81 -7.26 5.77 3.38
C TYR A 81 -6.49 6.48 2.27
N ARG A 82 -6.08 5.79 1.18
CA ARG A 82 -5.26 6.37 0.10
C ARG A 82 -5.80 7.66 -0.52
N THR A 83 -7.12 7.76 -0.66
CA THR A 83 -7.75 8.94 -1.28
C THR A 83 -8.00 10.08 -0.29
N ARG A 84 -7.82 9.83 1.01
CA ARG A 84 -8.11 10.79 2.10
C ARG A 84 -6.84 11.34 2.74
N LYS A 85 -5.70 10.71 2.50
CA LYS A 85 -4.41 11.04 3.12
C LYS A 85 -3.44 11.55 2.06
N ASP A 86 -2.49 12.36 2.49
CA ASP A 86 -1.45 12.87 1.61
C ASP A 86 -0.34 11.83 1.37
N ALA A 87 0.52 12.13 0.39
CA ALA A 87 1.63 11.27 0.01
C ALA A 87 2.63 11.04 1.16
N ALA A 88 2.87 12.02 2.03
CA ALA A 88 3.81 11.86 3.14
C ALA A 88 3.29 10.83 4.16
N TRP A 89 1.99 10.88 4.48
CA TRP A 89 1.35 9.89 5.33
C TRP A 89 1.39 8.48 4.70
N LEU A 90 1.19 8.38 3.38
CA LEU A 90 1.24 7.09 2.67
C LEU A 90 2.66 6.51 2.70
N VAL A 91 3.68 7.32 2.38
CA VAL A 91 5.09 6.90 2.47
C VAL A 91 5.41 6.42 3.89
N GLN A 92 5.01 7.17 4.92
CA GLN A 92 5.23 6.74 6.30
C GLN A 92 4.54 5.41 6.63
N THR A 93 3.34 5.19 6.10
CA THR A 93 2.60 3.94 6.31
C THR A 93 3.29 2.77 5.62
N PHE A 94 3.80 2.95 4.40
CA PHE A 94 4.65 1.95 3.74
C PHE A 94 5.93 1.63 4.53
N GLN A 95 6.58 2.64 5.11
CA GLN A 95 7.76 2.38 5.95
C GLN A 95 7.40 1.56 7.20
N GLN A 96 6.22 1.78 7.78
CA GLN A 96 5.74 0.94 8.90
C GLN A 96 5.42 -0.49 8.46
N VAL A 97 4.87 -0.68 7.26
CA VAL A 97 4.67 -2.01 6.65
C VAL A 97 6.01 -2.73 6.50
N ASN A 98 7.02 -2.07 5.93
CA ASN A 98 8.36 -2.64 5.79
C ASN A 98 8.97 -3.01 7.15
N LYS A 99 8.86 -2.12 8.14
CA LYS A 99 9.35 -2.36 9.51
C LYS A 99 8.69 -3.59 10.15
N LEU A 100 7.36 -3.68 10.07
CA LEU A 100 6.61 -4.82 10.63
C LEU A 100 6.91 -6.13 9.89
N SER A 101 7.08 -6.08 8.57
CA SER A 101 7.50 -7.24 7.76
C SER A 101 8.90 -7.74 8.20
N GLN A 102 9.84 -6.82 8.41
CA GLN A 102 11.18 -7.11 8.92
C GLN A 102 11.16 -7.64 10.36
N GLU A 103 10.29 -7.13 11.23
CA GLU A 103 10.10 -7.67 12.59
C GLU A 103 9.63 -9.13 12.57
N LEU A 104 8.81 -9.52 11.58
CA LEU A 104 8.28 -10.89 11.46
C LEU A 104 9.26 -11.86 10.77
N LEU A 105 9.93 -11.42 9.70
CA LEU A 105 10.74 -12.30 8.84
C LEU A 105 12.25 -12.05 8.95
N GLY A 106 12.68 -11.08 9.75
CA GLY A 106 14.07 -10.64 9.85
C GLY A 106 14.60 -10.04 8.55
N GLU A 107 15.88 -10.24 8.28
CA GLU A 107 16.57 -9.68 7.11
C GLU A 107 16.05 -10.21 5.76
N GLN A 108 15.36 -11.35 5.77
CA GLN A 108 14.77 -11.96 4.57
C GLN A 108 13.40 -11.39 4.22
N ALA A 109 12.89 -10.43 5.01
CA ALA A 109 11.59 -9.83 4.75
C ALA A 109 11.57 -9.11 3.40
N PRO A 110 10.52 -9.29 2.59
CA PRO A 110 10.32 -8.43 1.43
C PRO A 110 10.14 -6.99 1.88
N VAL A 111 10.80 -6.07 1.16
CA VAL A 111 10.77 -4.63 1.41
C VAL A 111 10.28 -3.94 0.15
N ILE A 112 9.25 -3.11 0.29
CA ILE A 112 8.75 -2.25 -0.78
C ILE A 112 9.68 -1.04 -0.85
N SER A 113 10.46 -0.94 -1.94
CA SER A 113 11.46 0.11 -2.12
C SER A 113 10.83 1.49 -2.32
N SER A 114 11.61 2.56 -2.10
CA SER A 114 11.14 3.93 -2.33
C SER A 114 10.63 4.16 -3.76
N GLU A 115 11.27 3.53 -4.76
CA GLU A 115 10.85 3.62 -6.16
C GLU A 115 9.49 2.92 -6.38
N GLN A 116 9.30 1.74 -5.79
CA GLN A 116 8.01 1.04 -5.83
C GLN A 116 6.92 1.82 -5.11
N ILE A 117 7.24 2.46 -3.98
CA ILE A 117 6.30 3.34 -3.26
C ILE A 117 5.90 4.52 -4.15
N GLN A 118 6.85 5.17 -4.85
CA GLN A 118 6.51 6.26 -5.77
C GLN A 118 5.64 5.76 -6.93
N GLY A 119 5.99 4.64 -7.56
CA GLY A 119 5.17 4.03 -8.60
C GLY A 119 3.75 3.68 -8.11
N TRP A 120 3.62 3.24 -6.87
CA TRP A 120 2.32 3.00 -6.24
C TRP A 120 1.52 4.30 -6.07
N LEU A 121 2.17 5.38 -5.62
CA LEU A 121 1.52 6.68 -5.46
C LEU A 121 1.06 7.27 -6.81
N ASP A 122 1.83 7.06 -7.88
CA ASP A 122 1.53 7.61 -9.20
C ASP A 122 0.39 6.85 -9.92
N TYR A 123 0.35 5.52 -9.80
CA TYR A 123 -0.52 4.67 -10.62
C TYR A 123 -1.52 3.84 -9.83
N GLU A 124 -1.15 3.35 -8.65
CA GLU A 124 -1.96 2.38 -7.91
C GLU A 124 -3.08 3.07 -7.09
N ILE A 125 -2.95 4.34 -6.72
CA ILE A 125 -3.99 5.08 -5.96
C ILE A 125 -5.37 5.02 -6.66
N GLN A 126 -5.41 4.95 -7.99
CA GLN A 126 -6.63 4.93 -8.78
C GLN A 126 -7.26 3.54 -8.93
N ARG A 127 -6.60 2.47 -8.49
CA ARG A 127 -7.11 1.11 -8.60
C ARG A 127 -8.20 0.80 -7.57
N THR A 128 -8.93 -0.29 -7.81
CA THR A 128 -9.88 -0.84 -6.84
C THR A 128 -9.16 -1.36 -5.59
N ASN A 129 -9.87 -1.42 -4.47
CA ASN A 129 -9.30 -1.96 -3.23
C ASN A 129 -8.79 -3.39 -3.40
N ASP A 130 -9.58 -4.24 -4.07
CA ASP A 130 -9.22 -5.63 -4.33
C ASP A 130 -7.89 -5.78 -5.08
N ALA A 131 -7.69 -5.02 -6.17
CA ALA A 131 -6.44 -5.03 -6.92
C ALA A 131 -5.24 -4.56 -6.06
N LEU A 132 -5.46 -3.61 -5.16
CA LEU A 132 -4.41 -3.14 -4.25
C LEU A 132 -4.07 -4.15 -3.17
N ILE A 133 -5.08 -4.82 -2.61
CA ILE A 133 -4.87 -5.91 -1.66
C ILE A 133 -4.06 -7.01 -2.34
N GLN A 134 -4.46 -7.48 -3.52
CA GLN A 134 -3.73 -8.50 -4.26
C GLN A 134 -2.27 -8.11 -4.55
N ASN A 135 -2.04 -6.86 -4.96
CA ASN A 135 -0.68 -6.39 -5.24
C ASN A 135 0.17 -6.31 -3.95
N LEU A 136 -0.38 -5.80 -2.86
CA LEU A 136 0.33 -5.71 -1.58
C LEU A 136 0.62 -7.09 -0.99
N THR A 137 -0.35 -8.01 -1.02
CA THR A 137 -0.17 -9.38 -0.53
C THR A 137 0.85 -10.13 -1.36
N ALA A 138 0.85 -9.96 -2.68
CA ALA A 138 1.87 -10.55 -3.56
C ALA A 138 3.28 -10.04 -3.23
N GLN A 139 3.44 -8.73 -2.99
CA GLN A 139 4.74 -8.14 -2.67
C GLN A 139 5.25 -8.53 -1.27
N LEU A 140 4.35 -8.69 -0.30
CA LEU A 140 4.69 -8.94 1.10
C LEU A 140 4.69 -10.42 1.47
N SER A 141 4.25 -11.31 0.58
CA SER A 141 4.26 -12.74 0.85
C SER A 141 5.70 -13.25 0.99
N PRO A 142 6.03 -14.00 2.06
CA PRO A 142 7.30 -14.70 2.14
C PRO A 142 7.46 -15.68 0.96
N PRO A 143 8.71 -15.99 0.57
CA PRO A 143 8.99 -16.83 -0.59
C PRO A 143 8.39 -18.24 -0.50
N GLU A 144 8.10 -18.72 0.72
CA GLU A 144 7.44 -20.01 0.97
C GLU A 144 5.95 -20.03 0.61
N ILE A 145 5.31 -18.87 0.51
CA ILE A 145 3.88 -18.72 0.14
C ILE A 145 3.72 -18.35 -1.33
N ALA A 146 4.79 -17.84 -1.96
CA ALA A 146 4.74 -17.55 -3.38
C ALA A 146 4.48 -18.85 -4.18
N PRO A 147 3.47 -18.87 -5.08
CA PRO A 147 3.33 -19.99 -6.00
C PRO A 147 4.63 -20.15 -6.80
N PRO A 148 5.01 -21.37 -7.25
CA PRO A 148 6.21 -21.56 -8.04
C PRO A 148 6.16 -20.61 -9.23
N ALA A 149 7.15 -19.73 -9.33
CA ALA A 149 7.22 -18.74 -10.39
C ALA A 149 7.06 -19.45 -11.73
N SER A 150 5.97 -19.17 -12.44
CA SER A 150 5.95 -19.39 -13.89
C SER A 150 6.99 -18.43 -14.47
N PRO A 151 7.98 -18.91 -15.25
CA PRO A 151 9.00 -18.05 -15.81
C PRO A 151 8.43 -17.34 -17.04
N GLU A 152 7.59 -16.32 -16.85
CA GLU A 152 7.31 -15.27 -17.85
C GLU A 152 6.31 -14.27 -17.28
N GLY A 153 6.77 -13.04 -17.05
CA GLY A 153 5.98 -11.94 -16.50
C GLY A 153 6.91 -10.76 -16.30
N GLY A 154 7.35 -10.18 -17.42
CA GLY A 154 8.40 -9.18 -17.50
C GLY A 154 8.20 -8.03 -16.52
N GLN A 155 9.32 -7.65 -15.89
CA GLN A 155 9.54 -6.28 -15.43
C GLN A 155 9.13 -5.31 -16.54
N PRO A 156 8.35 -4.25 -16.28
CA PRO A 156 8.25 -3.16 -17.24
C PRO A 156 9.60 -2.46 -17.25
N ALA A 157 10.46 -2.84 -18.19
CA ALA A 157 11.66 -2.10 -18.52
C ALA A 157 11.24 -0.70 -18.98
N ALA A 158 11.84 0.32 -18.38
CA ALA A 158 11.76 1.70 -18.80
C ALA A 158 12.14 1.82 -20.28
N GLY A 159 11.13 1.95 -21.15
CA GLY A 159 11.31 2.11 -22.59
C GLY A 159 11.59 3.56 -22.94
N HIS A 160 12.87 3.90 -23.08
CA HIS A 160 13.29 5.07 -23.84
C HIS A 160 12.93 4.86 -25.33
N PRO A 161 12.37 5.86 -26.05
CA PRO A 161 12.10 5.71 -27.46
C PRO A 161 13.42 5.85 -28.25
N VAL A 162 13.92 4.73 -28.78
CA VAL A 162 14.94 4.76 -29.84
C VAL A 162 14.24 4.80 -31.19
N VAL A 163 14.52 5.90 -31.90
CA VAL A 163 14.19 6.14 -33.30
C VAL A 163 15.19 5.41 -34.20
N GLY A 164 14.68 4.79 -35.27
CA GLY A 164 15.44 4.26 -36.41
C GLY A 164 15.72 2.76 -36.31
N SER A 165 15.32 1.91 -37.25
CA SER A 165 15.47 2.07 -38.70
C SER A 165 14.44 1.25 -39.47
N ALA A 166 13.92 1.84 -40.54
CA ALA A 166 13.03 1.21 -41.50
C ALA A 166 13.81 0.38 -42.53
N GLN A 167 13.28 -0.79 -42.90
CA GLN A 167 13.46 -1.40 -44.23
C GLN A 167 12.44 -2.54 -44.47
N PRO A 168 12.16 -2.94 -45.71
CA PRO A 168 11.19 -2.30 -46.61
C PRO A 168 10.00 -3.21 -46.93
N ALA A 169 8.95 -2.56 -47.47
CA ALA A 169 7.70 -3.14 -47.92
C ALA A 169 7.86 -4.33 -48.88
N GLN A 170 7.07 -5.39 -48.64
CA GLN A 170 6.74 -6.37 -49.68
C GLN A 170 5.55 -5.87 -50.52
N PRO A 171 5.58 -6.05 -51.86
CA PRO A 171 4.55 -5.57 -52.78
C PRO A 171 3.23 -6.38 -52.72
N PRO A 172 2.12 -5.81 -53.23
CA PRO A 172 0.76 -6.28 -52.94
C PRO A 172 0.36 -7.50 -53.77
N GLN A 173 -0.35 -8.45 -53.14
CA GLN A 173 -1.15 -9.42 -53.88
C GLN A 173 -2.57 -8.88 -54.05
N SER A 174 -2.90 -8.63 -55.31
CA SER A 174 -4.20 -8.26 -55.86
C SER A 174 -5.11 -9.49 -55.95
N GLY A 175 -6.37 -9.32 -55.53
CA GLY A 175 -7.40 -10.37 -55.64
C GLY A 175 -8.78 -9.96 -55.09
N GLN A 176 -9.37 -8.93 -55.71
CA GLN A 176 -10.79 -8.55 -55.87
C GLN A 176 -11.88 -8.74 -54.77
N PRO A 177 -12.94 -7.88 -54.80
CA PRO A 177 -13.82 -7.59 -53.68
C PRO A 177 -15.13 -8.38 -53.68
N ALA A 178 -15.73 -8.55 -52.51
CA ALA A 178 -17.16 -8.86 -52.38
C ALA A 178 -17.86 -7.74 -51.61
N SER A 179 -18.76 -7.10 -52.34
CA SER A 179 -19.67 -6.03 -51.96
C SER A 179 -20.60 -6.39 -50.79
N GLY A 180 -20.89 -5.41 -49.93
CA GLY A 180 -21.94 -5.52 -48.93
C GLY A 180 -22.06 -4.26 -48.07
N HIS A 181 -22.72 -3.23 -48.62
CA HIS A 181 -23.10 -1.98 -47.93
C HIS A 181 -24.31 -2.18 -46.97
N PRO A 182 -24.63 -1.19 -46.13
CA PRO A 182 -25.06 -1.35 -44.75
C PRO A 182 -26.59 -1.42 -44.56
N VAL A 183 -27.03 -1.88 -43.40
CA VAL A 183 -28.40 -1.63 -42.93
C VAL A 183 -28.38 -0.64 -41.76
N VAL A 184 -28.87 0.54 -42.09
CA VAL A 184 -29.36 1.61 -41.22
C VAL A 184 -30.67 1.14 -40.58
N GLY A 185 -30.86 1.43 -39.29
CA GLY A 185 -32.13 1.21 -38.62
C GLY A 185 -32.20 1.78 -37.20
N ALA A 186 -32.27 3.11 -37.08
CA ALA A 186 -33.02 3.74 -36.00
C ALA A 186 -34.44 4.01 -36.53
N PRO A 187 -35.50 3.90 -35.71
CA PRO A 187 -35.85 5.02 -34.82
C PRO A 187 -36.40 4.63 -33.43
N GLN A 188 -36.12 5.48 -32.43
CA GLN A 188 -36.94 5.69 -31.22
C GLN A 188 -38.29 6.33 -31.61
N PRO A 189 -39.40 6.14 -30.87
CA PRO A 189 -39.65 6.81 -29.56
C PRO A 189 -40.45 5.89 -28.58
N ALA A 190 -40.72 6.16 -27.31
CA ALA A 190 -41.06 7.41 -26.63
C ALA A 190 -40.89 7.28 -25.11
N GLN A 191 -40.62 8.42 -24.46
CA GLN A 191 -40.88 8.65 -23.03
C GLN A 191 -42.37 8.49 -22.71
N PRO A 192 -42.70 8.20 -21.44
CA PRO A 192 -43.34 9.25 -20.64
C PRO A 192 -42.81 9.34 -19.19
N GLU A 193 -42.34 10.52 -18.82
CA GLU A 193 -42.62 11.12 -17.50
C GLU A 193 -43.94 11.92 -17.61
N PRO A 194 -44.57 12.49 -16.56
CA PRO A 194 -44.34 12.38 -15.10
C PRO A 194 -45.64 12.00 -14.34
N SER A 195 -45.56 11.55 -13.08
CA SER A 195 -46.73 11.58 -12.19
C SER A 195 -46.34 11.71 -10.72
N ALA A 196 -46.40 12.94 -10.23
CA ALA A 196 -46.74 13.31 -8.86
C ALA A 196 -47.64 14.57 -8.95
N PRO A 197 -48.45 14.97 -7.94
CA PRO A 197 -48.79 14.34 -6.65
C PRO A 197 -50.33 14.25 -6.44
N PRO A 198 -50.81 13.92 -5.23
CA PRO A 198 -51.64 14.92 -4.57
C PRO A 198 -51.31 15.17 -3.09
N SER A 199 -51.24 16.46 -2.77
CA SER A 199 -51.19 17.04 -1.43
C SER A 199 -52.52 16.84 -0.68
N LEU A 200 -52.45 16.52 0.62
CA LEU A 200 -53.50 16.80 1.60
C LEU A 200 -52.87 17.20 2.95
N PRO A 201 -53.62 17.92 3.82
CA PRO A 201 -53.12 19.12 4.49
C PRO A 201 -52.86 18.93 6.00
N GLY A 202 -52.09 19.86 6.55
CA GLY A 202 -52.34 20.36 7.90
C GLY A 202 -51.46 19.78 9.02
N ARG A 203 -50.36 20.49 9.32
CA ARG A 203 -50.07 20.94 10.71
C ARG A 203 -48.94 21.97 10.71
N SER A 204 -49.30 23.20 11.08
CA SER A 204 -48.37 24.25 11.52
C SER A 204 -47.88 23.97 12.95
N PRO A 205 -47.03 24.81 13.56
CA PRO A 205 -45.59 24.61 13.63
C PRO A 205 -45.11 24.38 15.07
N SER A 206 -43.99 23.68 15.24
CA SER A 206 -43.19 23.79 16.46
C SER A 206 -41.83 24.34 16.08
N ALA A 207 -41.58 25.56 16.57
CA ALA A 207 -40.27 26.16 16.64
C ALA A 207 -39.37 25.31 17.55
N THR A 208 -38.10 25.15 17.17
CA THR A 208 -36.92 24.99 18.05
C THR A 208 -35.67 25.05 17.16
N GLU A 209 -34.98 26.18 17.27
CA GLU A 209 -33.52 26.30 17.42
C GLU A 209 -32.56 25.88 16.28
N ALA A 210 -31.73 26.85 15.89
CA ALA A 210 -30.53 26.73 15.04
C ALA A 210 -29.43 25.90 15.72
N PRO A 211 -28.48 25.34 14.94
CA PRO A 211 -27.16 25.99 14.80
C PRO A 211 -26.60 25.89 13.36
N ALA A 212 -26.01 26.96 12.82
CA ALA A 212 -24.58 27.27 12.80
C ALA A 212 -23.74 26.47 11.78
N ASP A 213 -23.27 27.22 10.78
CA ASP A 213 -21.94 27.14 10.14
C ASP A 213 -21.53 25.85 9.43
N GLU A 214 -21.68 25.85 8.12
CA GLU A 214 -21.08 24.91 7.17
C GLU A 214 -19.65 25.38 6.83
N PRO A 215 -18.59 24.64 7.23
CA PRO A 215 -17.24 24.97 6.76
C PRO A 215 -17.06 24.46 5.33
N SER A 216 -16.94 25.43 4.42
CA SER A 216 -16.54 25.25 3.03
C SER A 216 -15.29 24.37 2.90
N LYS A 217 -15.42 23.27 2.15
CA LYS A 217 -14.35 22.37 1.73
C LYS A 217 -13.37 23.11 0.80
N PRO A 218 -12.07 23.25 1.11
CA PRO A 218 -11.12 23.82 0.17
C PRO A 218 -10.80 22.82 -0.96
N PRO A 219 -10.53 23.29 -2.19
CA PRO A 219 -10.18 22.43 -3.31
C PRO A 219 -8.84 21.72 -3.09
N ALA A 220 -8.76 20.48 -3.57
CA ALA A 220 -7.54 19.68 -3.58
C ALA A 220 -6.42 20.42 -4.33
N LYS A 221 -5.29 20.65 -3.66
CA LYS A 221 -4.09 21.24 -4.28
C LYS A 221 -3.44 20.17 -5.19
N PRO A 222 -2.99 20.53 -6.40
CA PRO A 222 -2.30 19.60 -7.29
C PRO A 222 -0.97 19.15 -6.70
N LEU A 223 -0.65 17.86 -6.88
CA LEU A 223 0.53 17.12 -6.40
C LEU A 223 1.87 17.66 -6.93
N SER A 224 1.86 18.67 -7.80
CA SER A 224 3.05 19.18 -8.50
C SER A 224 4.08 19.89 -7.61
N ASN A 225 3.73 20.29 -6.39
CA ASN A 225 4.64 21.03 -5.50
C ASN A 225 5.49 20.13 -4.57
N LEU A 226 5.32 18.81 -4.60
CA LEU A 226 6.05 17.91 -3.70
C LEU A 226 7.47 17.60 -4.21
N THR A 227 7.67 17.57 -5.52
CA THR A 227 8.96 17.22 -6.14
C THR A 227 10.05 18.25 -5.81
N GLU A 228 9.73 19.55 -5.83
CA GLU A 228 10.72 20.60 -5.50
C GLU A 228 11.08 20.64 -4.01
N LYS A 229 10.14 20.28 -3.13
CA LYS A 229 10.37 20.33 -1.68
C LYS A 229 11.23 19.16 -1.18
N ILE A 230 11.10 17.99 -1.81
CA ILE A 230 11.92 16.81 -1.49
C ILE A 230 13.34 16.98 -2.02
N LEU A 231 13.52 17.56 -3.22
CA LEU A 231 14.84 17.86 -3.80
C LEU A 231 15.63 18.89 -2.97
N SER A 232 14.95 19.84 -2.32
CA SER A 232 15.61 20.85 -1.48
C SER A 232 16.11 20.34 -0.12
N SER A 233 15.62 19.19 0.36
CA SER A 233 16.04 18.60 1.65
C SER A 233 17.12 17.52 1.52
N LEU A 234 17.50 17.12 0.29
CA LEU A 234 18.51 16.08 0.03
C LEU A 234 19.88 16.63 -0.35
N LEU A 235 20.07 17.96 -0.37
CA LEU A 235 21.38 18.58 -0.53
C LEU A 235 21.98 18.87 0.86
N PRO A 236 23.01 18.13 1.33
CA PRO A 236 23.65 18.43 2.59
C PRO A 236 24.36 19.78 2.50
N GLY A 237 23.91 20.72 3.35
CA GLY A 237 24.55 22.01 3.53
C GLY A 237 26.02 21.83 3.91
N ARG A 238 26.91 22.33 3.06
CA ARG A 238 28.30 22.62 3.42
C ARG A 238 28.27 23.60 4.59
N LYS A 239 28.60 23.13 5.80
CA LYS A 239 28.97 24.02 6.91
C LYS A 239 30.29 24.71 6.57
N PRO A 240 30.41 26.04 6.71
CA PRO A 240 31.70 26.70 6.69
C PRO A 240 32.50 26.28 7.93
N THR A 241 33.76 25.95 7.69
CA THR A 241 34.76 25.60 8.69
C THR A 241 35.02 26.81 9.58
N GLU A 242 34.59 26.75 10.84
CA GLU A 242 35.03 27.70 11.87
C GLU A 242 36.37 27.19 12.42
N THR A 243 37.43 27.91 12.07
CA THR A 243 38.78 27.74 12.59
C THR A 243 38.78 28.10 14.08
N ASN A 244 38.87 27.11 14.96
CA ASN A 244 39.12 27.34 16.37
C ASN A 244 40.58 26.97 16.68
N GLU A 245 41.45 27.99 16.66
CA GLU A 245 42.77 27.92 17.27
C GLU A 245 42.60 27.92 18.79
N HIS A 246 42.92 26.80 19.44
CA HIS A 246 43.18 26.78 20.87
C HIS A 246 44.46 26.00 21.15
N ALA A 247 45.41 26.72 21.74
CA ALA A 247 46.75 26.28 22.07
C ALA A 247 46.75 25.17 23.15
N PRO A 248 47.80 24.32 23.19
CA PRO A 248 47.98 23.34 24.26
C PRO A 248 48.56 24.00 25.52
N ASP A 249 47.81 23.94 26.62
CA ASP A 249 48.34 24.18 27.97
C ASP A 249 48.97 22.88 28.49
N THR A 250 50.25 22.95 28.78
CA THR A 250 51.09 21.81 29.17
C THR A 250 51.17 21.81 30.68
N GLY A 251 50.51 20.87 31.33
CA GLY A 251 50.54 20.67 32.78
C GLY A 251 50.96 19.25 33.12
N GLU A 252 52.25 18.96 32.97
CA GLU A 252 52.95 17.90 33.71
C GLU A 252 53.10 18.37 35.18
N ASP A 253 52.58 17.60 36.13
CA ASP A 253 53.31 17.32 37.36
C ASP A 253 52.78 16.02 37.99
N HIS A 254 53.60 14.98 37.88
CA HIS A 254 53.46 13.71 38.58
C HIS A 254 54.17 13.85 39.93
N ASP A 255 53.40 14.00 41.01
CA ASP A 255 53.96 13.86 42.35
C ASP A 255 53.91 12.37 42.78
N GLN A 256 55.10 11.77 42.84
CA GLN A 256 55.41 10.54 43.54
C GLN A 256 56.00 10.89 44.91
N GLN A 257 55.37 10.44 45.98
CA GLN A 257 55.93 10.12 47.31
C GLN A 257 54.74 9.82 48.25
N GLU A 258 54.71 8.88 49.18
CA GLU A 258 55.52 7.73 49.62
C GLU A 258 54.58 6.90 50.52
#